data_AF-A0A2Z2KKJ7-F1
#
_entry.id   AF-A0A2Z2KKJ7-F1
#
_cell.length_a   1.000
_cell.length_b   1.000
_cell.length_c   1.000
_cell.angle_alpha   90.00
_cell.angle_beta   90.00
_cell.angle_gamma   90.00
#
_symmetry.space_group_name_H-M   'P 1'
#
loop_
_entity.id
_entity.type
_entity.pdbx_description
1 polymer ?
#
loop_
_entity_poly.entity_id
_entity_poly.type
_entity_poly.pdbx_seq_one_letter_code
_entity_poly.pdbx_strand_id
1 'polypeptide(L)'
;MQLGILLMVVQLFFALVIGVYFWNLLRGQKTNKTAVDRESRKELDKLRKMRMISLTKPLSEKTRPASIGDIVGQKDGLRALKAALCSANPQHVIIYGPPGVGKTAAARVVMEEAKKNVLSPFKNDAKFTEIDATTARFDERGIADPLIGSVHDPIYQGAGAMGVAGVPQPKPGAVTKAHGGILFLDEIGELHPIQMNKLLKVLEDRKVLLESAYYNSEDSNTPAYIHDIFQNGLPADFRLVGATTRSPDEISPALRSRCMEIYFRPLLPDEIAVITRDAIQKIGLQPSPDAVNIVRQYATNGREAVNMIQLAAGLALTEQRDTLTAADVEWVAGSSQLPLRTERRIPSAPQVGLVNGLAVYGPGMGTLLEIEVSAAPALEGKGRLSVTGVVEEEEIGGGSRTIRRKSMARGSVENVLTVLRRMNLEPDHYDLHVNFPGGTPIDGPSAGVAMAVAIVSAIRGLPVDNTVAITGEIGIHGRVKPVGGVIAKVEAAFQAGATTVLIPKENWQSLFADLAPLRVLPMETVEEVFLHLFGADTADVRLPAVSGELFSAASSLLKADASSESPQA
;
A
#
# COMPACT_ATOMS: atom_id res chain seq x y z
N MET A 1 -41.16 -85.56 -10.43
CA MET A 1 -40.84 -85.12 -9.04
C MET A 1 -39.34 -84.94 -8.78
N GLN A 2 -38.45 -85.81 -9.27
CA GLN A 2 -37.02 -85.75 -8.93
C GLN A 2 -36.25 -84.54 -9.50
N LEU A 3 -36.58 -84.04 -10.69
CA LEU A 3 -35.85 -82.92 -11.32
C LEU A 3 -36.11 -81.56 -10.62
N GLY A 4 -37.34 -81.34 -10.13
CA GLY A 4 -37.70 -80.11 -9.41
C GLY A 4 -37.02 -80.02 -8.04
N ILE A 5 -36.83 -81.15 -7.36
CA ILE A 5 -36.10 -81.22 -6.09
C ILE A 5 -34.61 -80.90 -6.31
N LEU A 6 -34.01 -81.44 -7.38
CA LEU A 6 -32.62 -81.15 -7.74
C LEU A 6 -32.41 -79.66 -8.05
N LEU A 7 -33.29 -79.05 -8.85
CA LEU A 7 -33.26 -77.61 -9.15
C LEU A 7 -33.39 -76.76 -7.89
N MET A 8 -34.27 -77.12 -6.96
CA MET A 8 -34.46 -76.39 -5.71
C MET A 8 -33.22 -76.47 -4.81
N VAL A 9 -32.54 -77.62 -4.74
CA VAL A 9 -31.28 -77.78 -3.98
C VAL A 9 -30.15 -76.96 -4.59
N VAL A 10 -30.03 -76.93 -5.92
CA VAL A 10 -29.04 -76.10 -6.62
C VAL A 10 -29.31 -74.60 -6.39
N GLN A 11 -30.58 -74.19 -6.46
CA GLN A 11 -30.97 -72.81 -6.23
C GLN A 11 -30.74 -72.37 -4.77
N LEU A 12 -30.98 -73.26 -3.80
CA LEU A 12 -30.64 -73.04 -2.40
C LEU A 12 -29.13 -72.91 -2.19
N PHE A 13 -28.32 -73.75 -2.84
CA PHE A 13 -26.87 -73.68 -2.78
C PHE A 13 -26.34 -72.33 -3.29
N PHE A 14 -26.79 -71.87 -4.47
CA PHE A 14 -26.40 -70.57 -4.99
C PHE A 14 -26.88 -69.41 -4.11
N ALA A 15 -28.10 -69.46 -3.57
CA ALA A 15 -28.60 -68.46 -2.63
C ALA A 15 -27.74 -68.39 -1.36
N LEU A 16 -27.26 -69.53 -0.86
CA LEU A 16 -26.41 -69.60 0.32
C LEU A 16 -25.00 -69.08 0.03
N VAL A 17 -24.42 -69.41 -1.13
CA VAL A 17 -23.13 -68.88 -1.59
C VAL A 17 -23.19 -67.36 -1.79
N ILE A 18 -24.23 -66.85 -2.45
CA ILE A 18 -24.45 -65.41 -2.64
C ILE A 18 -24.67 -64.72 -1.29
N GLY A 19 -25.43 -65.35 -0.38
CA GLY A 19 -25.65 -64.87 0.98
C GLY A 19 -24.35 -64.75 1.78
N VAL A 20 -23.48 -65.76 1.72
CA VAL A 20 -22.16 -65.76 2.38
C VAL A 20 -21.22 -64.73 1.75
N TYR A 21 -21.25 -64.57 0.42
CA TYR A 21 -20.47 -63.55 -0.29
C TYR A 21 -20.88 -62.13 0.13
N PHE A 22 -22.19 -61.81 0.09
CA PHE A 22 -22.70 -60.52 0.55
C PHE A 22 -22.45 -60.28 2.04
N TRP A 23 -22.57 -61.32 2.87
CA TRP A 23 -22.27 -61.25 4.29
C TRP A 23 -20.80 -60.91 4.55
N ASN A 24 -19.87 -61.55 3.86
CA ASN A 24 -18.44 -61.24 3.96
C ASN A 24 -18.11 -59.83 3.44
N LEU A 25 -18.77 -59.38 2.38
CA LEU A 25 -18.58 -58.03 1.82
C LEU A 25 -19.10 -56.93 2.78
N LEU A 26 -20.28 -57.14 3.38
CA LEU A 26 -20.83 -56.27 4.42
C LEU A 26 -19.97 -56.27 5.70
N ARG A 27 -19.43 -57.42 6.08
CA ARG A 27 -18.52 -57.54 7.24
C ARG A 27 -17.21 -56.82 6.97
N GLY A 28 -16.62 -56.97 5.78
CA GLY A 28 -15.42 -56.25 5.35
C GLY A 28 -15.59 -54.73 5.38
N GLN A 29 -16.71 -54.21 4.88
CA GLN A 29 -17.02 -52.78 4.93
C GLN A 29 -17.23 -52.25 6.36
N LYS A 30 -17.93 -52.99 7.23
CA LYS A 30 -18.12 -52.60 8.63
C LYS A 30 -16.81 -52.53 9.39
N THR A 31 -15.93 -53.52 9.22
CA THR A 31 -14.62 -53.58 9.92
C THR A 31 -13.72 -52.40 9.54
N ASN A 32 -13.65 -52.05 8.24
CA ASN A 32 -12.90 -50.88 7.77
C ASN A 32 -13.46 -49.56 8.32
N LYS A 33 -14.79 -49.39 8.32
CA LYS A 33 -15.43 -48.19 8.87
C LYS A 33 -15.15 -48.01 10.36
N THR A 34 -15.22 -49.08 11.16
CA THR A 34 -14.86 -49.02 12.59
C THR A 34 -13.38 -48.76 12.85
N ALA A 35 -12.47 -49.23 11.98
CA ALA A 35 -11.04 -48.95 12.10
C ALA A 35 -10.74 -47.47 11.82
N VAL A 36 -11.29 -46.93 10.73
CA VAL A 36 -11.16 -45.51 10.36
C VAL A 36 -11.81 -44.60 11.40
N ASP A 37 -12.98 -44.94 11.94
CA ASP A 37 -13.63 -44.17 13.01
C ASP A 37 -12.81 -44.19 14.31
N ARG A 38 -12.16 -45.31 14.64
CA ARG A 38 -11.30 -45.42 15.83
C ARG A 38 -10.01 -44.62 15.66
N GLU A 39 -9.42 -44.63 14.47
CA GLU A 39 -8.24 -43.83 14.13
C GLU A 39 -8.58 -42.33 14.08
N SER A 40 -9.70 -41.95 13.46
CA SER A 40 -10.23 -40.59 13.46
C SER A 40 -10.50 -40.09 14.88
N ARG A 41 -11.11 -40.90 15.76
CA ARG A 41 -11.28 -40.55 17.18
C ARG A 41 -9.94 -40.34 17.89
N LYS A 42 -8.94 -41.21 17.66
CA LYS A 42 -7.59 -41.05 18.22
C LYS A 42 -6.94 -39.75 17.75
N GLU A 43 -7.02 -39.44 16.46
CA GLU A 43 -6.48 -38.20 15.89
C GLU A 43 -7.27 -36.98 16.38
N LEU A 44 -8.58 -37.05 16.53
CA LEU A 44 -9.40 -35.98 17.13
C LEU A 44 -9.04 -35.74 18.60
N ASP A 45 -8.82 -36.80 19.38
CA ASP A 45 -8.39 -36.67 20.77
C ASP A 45 -6.95 -36.15 20.87
N LYS A 46 -6.07 -36.54 19.94
CA LYS A 46 -4.72 -35.96 19.79
C LYS A 46 -4.80 -34.47 19.43
N LEU A 47 -5.67 -34.08 18.50
CA LEU A 47 -5.91 -32.68 18.14
C LEU A 47 -6.50 -31.90 19.31
N ARG A 48 -7.43 -32.48 20.08
CA ARG A 48 -7.94 -31.87 21.32
C ARG A 48 -6.82 -31.66 22.33
N LYS A 49 -5.98 -32.67 22.56
CA LYS A 49 -4.79 -32.56 23.41
C LYS A 49 -3.84 -31.47 22.93
N MET A 50 -3.57 -31.38 21.63
CA MET A 50 -2.75 -30.32 21.05
C MET A 50 -3.40 -28.94 21.22
N ARG A 51 -4.72 -28.80 21.03
CA ARG A 51 -5.46 -27.55 21.22
C ARG A 51 -5.53 -27.08 22.68
N MET A 52 -5.38 -28.00 23.64
CA MET A 52 -5.27 -27.66 25.06
C MET A 52 -3.90 -27.09 25.43
N ILE A 53 -2.87 -27.29 24.59
CA ILE A 53 -1.55 -26.70 24.79
C ILE A 53 -1.55 -25.33 24.10
N SER A 54 -1.48 -24.26 24.88
CA SER A 54 -1.39 -22.89 24.36
C SER A 54 -0.22 -22.15 24.98
N LEU A 55 0.56 -21.47 24.14
CA LEU A 55 1.54 -20.48 24.61
C LEU A 55 0.83 -19.18 25.00
N THR A 56 1.54 -18.32 25.71
CA THR A 56 1.07 -16.97 26.01
C THR A 56 0.85 -16.18 24.72
N LYS A 57 -0.19 -15.35 24.71
CA LYS A 57 -0.46 -14.45 23.58
C LYS A 57 0.68 -13.44 23.42
N PRO A 58 1.27 -13.31 22.22
CA PRO A 58 2.27 -12.28 21.92
C PRO A 58 1.75 -10.88 22.21
N LEU A 59 2.66 -9.95 22.53
CA LEU A 59 2.30 -8.56 22.80
C LEU A 59 1.72 -7.89 21.55
N SER A 60 2.19 -8.24 20.36
CA SER A 60 1.63 -7.76 19.09
C SER A 60 0.14 -8.07 18.89
N GLU A 61 -0.37 -9.16 19.48
CA GLU A 61 -1.80 -9.47 19.48
C GLU A 61 -2.54 -8.67 20.56
N LYS A 62 -1.97 -8.57 21.78
CA LYS A 62 -2.57 -7.80 22.90
C LYS A 62 -2.62 -6.29 22.65
N THR A 63 -1.64 -5.76 21.91
CA THR A 63 -1.52 -4.34 21.58
C THR A 63 -2.36 -3.93 20.38
N ARG A 64 -2.92 -4.89 19.64
CA ARG A 64 -3.78 -4.61 18.49
C ARG A 64 -4.91 -3.64 18.87
N PRO A 65 -5.10 -2.53 18.13
CA PRO A 65 -6.19 -1.58 18.36
C PRO A 65 -7.56 -2.27 18.38
N ALA A 66 -8.38 -1.95 19.38
CA ALA A 66 -9.75 -2.44 19.53
C ALA A 66 -10.80 -1.34 19.29
N SER A 67 -10.41 -0.07 19.46
CA SER A 67 -11.25 1.10 19.24
C SER A 67 -10.61 2.10 18.26
N ILE A 68 -11.39 3.06 17.74
CA ILE A 68 -10.85 4.14 16.89
C ILE A 68 -9.79 4.95 17.67
N GLY A 69 -10.02 5.17 18.97
CA GLY A 69 -9.11 5.94 19.81
C GLY A 69 -7.75 5.28 20.00
N ASP A 70 -7.67 3.97 19.83
CA ASP A 70 -6.42 3.20 19.96
C ASP A 70 -5.53 3.32 18.72
N ILE A 71 -6.04 3.87 17.61
CA ILE A 71 -5.28 4.03 16.37
C ILE A 71 -4.57 5.38 16.40
N VAL A 72 -3.26 5.32 16.51
CA VAL A 72 -2.40 6.50 16.65
C VAL A 72 -2.02 7.07 15.27
N GLY A 73 -2.14 8.39 15.11
CA GLY A 73 -1.59 9.16 13.99
C GLY A 73 -2.36 9.15 12.67
N GLN A 74 -3.31 8.23 12.47
CA GLN A 74 -3.98 8.04 11.17
C GLN A 74 -5.33 8.79 11.05
N LYS A 75 -5.42 10.03 11.55
CA LYS A 75 -6.70 10.76 11.65
C LYS A 75 -7.44 10.90 10.31
N ASP A 76 -6.75 11.37 9.28
CA ASP A 76 -7.36 11.58 7.96
C ASP A 76 -7.65 10.27 7.24
N GLY A 77 -6.73 9.30 7.32
CA GLY A 77 -6.95 7.95 6.80
C GLY A 77 -8.16 7.27 7.42
N LEU A 78 -8.35 7.39 8.74
CA LEU A 78 -9.54 6.88 9.45
C LEU A 78 -10.80 7.62 9.05
N ARG A 79 -10.74 8.96 8.90
CA ARG A 79 -11.88 9.76 8.46
C ARG A 79 -12.34 9.33 7.07
N ALA A 80 -11.41 9.17 6.13
CA ALA A 80 -11.69 8.68 4.78
C ALA A 80 -12.26 7.26 4.81
N LEU A 81 -11.67 6.36 5.59
CA LEU A 81 -12.09 4.96 5.67
C LEU A 81 -13.51 4.84 6.26
N LYS A 82 -13.84 5.66 7.27
CA LYS A 82 -15.20 5.76 7.82
C LYS A 82 -16.19 6.29 6.79
N ALA A 83 -15.83 7.33 6.04
CA ALA A 83 -16.69 7.86 4.98
C ALA A 83 -16.97 6.81 3.90
N ALA A 84 -15.96 6.00 3.56
CA ALA A 84 -16.06 4.94 2.57
C ALA A 84 -16.90 3.74 3.03
N LEU A 85 -16.74 3.30 4.29
CA LEU A 85 -17.32 2.04 4.77
C LEU A 85 -18.59 2.20 5.63
N CYS A 86 -18.76 3.31 6.35
CA CYS A 86 -19.90 3.52 7.24
C CYS A 86 -21.10 4.19 6.55
N SER A 87 -21.06 4.39 5.22
CA SER A 87 -22.15 5.01 4.47
C SER A 87 -23.25 4.00 4.11
N ALA A 88 -24.37 4.49 3.56
CA ALA A 88 -25.46 3.63 3.05
C ALA A 88 -25.03 2.78 1.86
N ASN A 89 -24.00 3.22 1.13
CA ASN A 89 -23.43 2.53 -0.03
C ASN A 89 -21.92 2.41 0.18
N PRO A 90 -21.45 1.44 1.00
CA PRO A 90 -20.04 1.27 1.25
C PRO A 90 -19.26 1.01 -0.04
N GLN A 91 -18.07 1.59 -0.15
CA GLN A 91 -17.21 1.45 -1.31
C GLN A 91 -16.12 0.39 -1.09
N HIS A 92 -15.56 -0.14 -2.17
CA HIS A 92 -14.31 -0.88 -2.11
C HIS A 92 -13.15 0.08 -1.87
N VAL A 93 -12.15 -0.33 -1.10
CA VAL A 93 -11.07 0.56 -0.65
C VAL A 93 -9.71 -0.11 -0.87
N ILE A 94 -8.72 0.68 -1.29
CA ILE A 94 -7.30 0.32 -1.20
C ILE A 94 -6.63 1.28 -0.21
N ILE A 95 -5.98 0.71 0.81
CA ILE A 95 -5.21 1.43 1.81
C ILE A 95 -3.72 1.31 1.46
N TYR A 96 -3.15 2.44 1.05
CA TYR A 96 -1.71 2.59 0.82
C TYR A 96 -1.01 3.03 2.09
N GLY A 97 0.22 2.58 2.30
CA GLY A 97 1.08 3.13 3.35
C GLY A 97 2.18 2.16 3.77
N PRO A 98 3.13 2.61 4.62
CA PRO A 98 4.25 1.79 5.05
C PRO A 98 3.79 0.54 5.84
N PRO A 99 4.66 -0.46 6.02
CA PRO A 99 4.37 -1.56 6.92
C PRO A 99 4.23 -1.07 8.36
N GLY A 100 3.40 -1.76 9.16
CA GLY A 100 3.30 -1.50 10.60
C GLY A 100 2.59 -0.21 11.03
N VAL A 101 1.96 0.54 10.11
CA VAL A 101 1.18 1.77 10.43
C VAL A 101 -0.27 1.52 10.87
N GLY A 102 -0.71 0.26 10.91
CA GLY A 102 -2.04 -0.10 11.42
C GLY A 102 -3.15 -0.27 10.38
N LYS A 103 -2.84 -0.47 9.09
CA LYS A 103 -3.83 -0.65 7.99
C LYS A 103 -4.91 -1.70 8.31
N THR A 104 -4.50 -2.91 8.69
CA THR A 104 -5.41 -4.01 9.06
C THR A 104 -6.25 -3.72 10.30
N ALA A 105 -5.63 -3.10 11.31
CA ALA A 105 -6.33 -2.73 12.55
C ALA A 105 -7.40 -1.65 12.28
N ALA A 106 -7.07 -0.66 11.45
CA ALA A 106 -8.02 0.38 11.04
C ALA A 106 -9.23 -0.18 10.30
N ALA A 107 -9.03 -1.06 9.31
CA ALA A 107 -10.12 -1.71 8.60
C ALA A 107 -11.06 -2.47 9.55
N ARG A 108 -10.48 -3.21 10.50
CA ARG A 108 -11.24 -3.99 11.48
C ARG A 108 -12.06 -3.10 12.41
N VAL A 109 -11.43 -2.08 13.00
CA VAL A 109 -12.09 -1.14 13.91
C VAL A 109 -13.19 -0.34 13.19
N VAL A 110 -12.93 0.11 11.96
CA VAL A 110 -13.96 0.84 11.18
C VAL A 110 -15.13 -0.07 10.81
N MET A 111 -14.90 -1.36 10.54
CA MET A 111 -16.00 -2.30 10.34
C MET A 111 -16.91 -2.40 11.58
N GLU A 112 -16.32 -2.51 12.78
CA GLU A 112 -17.10 -2.59 14.02
C GLU A 112 -17.89 -1.31 14.29
N GLU A 113 -17.39 -0.15 13.86
CA GLU A 113 -18.15 1.11 13.89
C GLU A 113 -19.24 1.17 12.81
N ALA A 114 -18.97 0.62 11.62
CA ALA A 114 -19.96 0.54 10.56
C ALA A 114 -21.16 -0.33 10.98
N LYS A 115 -20.93 -1.45 11.67
CA LYS A 115 -22.01 -2.30 12.24
C LYS A 115 -22.92 -1.56 13.22
N LYS A 116 -22.40 -0.55 13.94
CA LYS A 116 -23.19 0.28 14.87
C LYS A 116 -24.01 1.34 14.13
N ASN A 117 -23.67 1.67 12.89
CA ASN A 117 -24.37 2.68 12.12
C ASN A 117 -25.59 2.07 11.42
N VAL A 118 -26.78 2.56 11.78
CA VAL A 118 -28.06 2.13 11.20
C VAL A 118 -28.13 2.29 9.68
N LEU A 119 -27.40 3.27 9.12
CA LEU A 119 -27.34 3.47 7.68
C LEU A 119 -26.46 2.45 6.96
N SER A 120 -25.53 1.81 7.65
CA SER A 120 -24.61 0.87 7.03
C SER A 120 -25.31 -0.47 6.71
N PRO A 121 -25.01 -1.11 5.58
CA PRO A 121 -25.54 -2.45 5.28
C PRO A 121 -24.84 -3.56 6.09
N PHE A 122 -23.77 -3.28 6.83
CA PHE A 122 -23.09 -4.28 7.63
C PHE A 122 -23.91 -4.65 8.87
N LYS A 123 -24.37 -5.90 8.90
CA LYS A 123 -25.09 -6.47 10.05
C LYS A 123 -24.12 -6.84 11.19
N ASN A 124 -24.67 -7.09 12.37
CA ASN A 124 -23.88 -7.51 13.54
C ASN A 124 -23.08 -8.81 13.30
N ASP A 125 -23.60 -9.71 12.47
CA ASP A 125 -22.97 -10.97 12.07
C ASP A 125 -22.04 -10.84 10.84
N ALA A 126 -21.87 -9.63 10.29
CA ALA A 126 -20.99 -9.38 9.17
C ALA A 126 -19.55 -9.83 9.50
N LYS A 127 -18.98 -10.60 8.58
CA LYS A 127 -17.68 -11.28 8.76
C LYS A 127 -16.53 -10.41 8.25
N PHE A 128 -15.45 -10.37 9.02
CA PHE A 128 -14.17 -9.83 8.58
C PHE A 128 -13.27 -10.99 8.17
N THR A 129 -13.16 -11.26 6.86
CA THR A 129 -12.33 -12.35 6.33
C THR A 129 -11.01 -11.77 5.86
N GLU A 130 -9.91 -12.19 6.48
CA GLU A 130 -8.55 -11.69 6.22
C GLU A 130 -7.77 -12.74 5.41
N ILE A 131 -7.14 -12.33 4.30
CA ILE A 131 -6.17 -13.10 3.54
C ILE A 131 -4.90 -12.25 3.36
N ASP A 132 -3.74 -12.89 3.44
CA ASP A 132 -2.47 -12.32 2.99
C ASP A 132 -2.22 -12.78 1.54
N ALA A 133 -2.19 -11.84 0.61
CA ALA A 133 -2.02 -12.11 -0.81
C ALA A 133 -0.69 -12.79 -1.13
N THR A 134 0.37 -12.57 -0.34
CA THR A 134 1.68 -13.22 -0.52
C THR A 134 1.62 -14.73 -0.30
N THR A 135 0.67 -15.18 0.53
CA THR A 135 0.47 -16.59 0.88
C THR A 135 -0.68 -17.24 0.14
N ALA A 136 -1.47 -16.45 -0.59
CA ALA A 136 -2.59 -16.93 -1.40
C ALA A 136 -2.07 -17.70 -2.62
N ARG A 137 -1.73 -18.98 -2.43
CA ARG A 137 -1.30 -19.86 -3.53
C ARG A 137 -2.28 -19.78 -4.68
N PHE A 138 -1.77 -19.42 -5.85
CA PHE A 138 -2.44 -19.62 -7.11
C PHE A 138 -2.05 -20.98 -7.66
N ASP A 139 -3.04 -21.82 -7.93
CA ASP A 139 -2.85 -23.08 -8.64
C ASP A 139 -3.44 -22.95 -10.04
N GLU A 140 -2.58 -23.02 -11.06
CA GLU A 140 -2.97 -22.98 -12.48
C GLU A 140 -3.95 -24.10 -12.84
N ARG A 141 -3.87 -25.25 -12.15
CA ARG A 141 -4.78 -26.38 -12.37
C ARG A 141 -6.13 -26.20 -11.69
N GLY A 142 -6.31 -25.13 -10.90
CA GLY A 142 -7.57 -24.81 -10.24
C GLY A 142 -7.97 -25.79 -9.14
N ILE A 143 -7.06 -26.64 -8.64
CA ILE A 143 -7.37 -27.67 -7.64
C ILE A 143 -7.71 -27.01 -6.30
N ALA A 144 -6.97 -25.96 -5.94
CA ALA A 144 -7.25 -25.17 -4.75
C ALA A 144 -6.94 -23.69 -4.98
N ASP A 145 -7.97 -22.85 -4.92
CA ASP A 145 -7.83 -21.40 -4.86
C ASP A 145 -8.44 -20.91 -3.53
N PRO A 146 -7.63 -20.51 -2.54
CA PRO A 146 -8.13 -20.09 -1.23
C PRO A 146 -8.89 -18.76 -1.29
N LEU A 147 -8.64 -17.93 -2.31
CA LEU A 147 -9.28 -16.63 -2.48
C LEU A 147 -10.65 -16.80 -3.15
N ILE A 148 -10.68 -17.39 -4.34
CA ILE A 148 -11.89 -17.51 -5.17
C ILE A 148 -12.75 -18.70 -4.76
N GLY A 149 -12.12 -19.83 -4.42
CA GLY A 149 -12.77 -21.12 -4.27
C GLY A 149 -12.41 -22.06 -5.42
N SER A 150 -12.65 -23.36 -5.22
CA SER A 150 -12.34 -24.38 -6.22
C SER A 150 -13.42 -25.44 -6.30
N VAL A 151 -13.37 -26.25 -7.35
CA VAL A 151 -14.17 -27.46 -7.45
C VAL A 151 -13.24 -28.65 -7.33
N HIS A 152 -13.56 -29.56 -6.43
CA HIS A 152 -12.91 -30.86 -6.40
C HIS A 152 -13.70 -31.78 -7.32
N ASP A 153 -13.14 -32.11 -8.48
CA ASP A 153 -13.77 -33.06 -9.40
C ASP A 153 -13.71 -34.49 -8.85
N PRO A 154 -14.65 -35.37 -9.25
CA PRO A 154 -14.76 -36.74 -8.72
C PRO A 154 -13.43 -37.53 -8.78
N ILE A 155 -12.64 -37.33 -9.84
CA ILE A 155 -11.32 -37.96 -10.01
C ILE A 155 -10.31 -37.59 -8.92
N TYR A 156 -10.47 -36.42 -8.28
CA TYR A 156 -9.61 -35.91 -7.21
C TYR A 156 -10.19 -36.14 -5.80
N GLN A 157 -11.42 -36.65 -5.69
CA GLN A 157 -12.11 -36.86 -4.40
C GLN A 157 -11.81 -38.23 -3.76
N GLY A 158 -11.18 -39.16 -4.48
CA GLY A 158 -10.90 -40.51 -3.97
C GLY A 158 -12.18 -41.32 -3.68
N ALA A 159 -12.12 -42.25 -2.72
CA ALA A 159 -13.24 -43.15 -2.36
C ALA A 159 -14.33 -42.49 -1.48
N GLY A 160 -14.45 -41.16 -1.50
CA GLY A 160 -15.50 -40.44 -0.78
C GLY A 160 -16.88 -40.66 -1.42
N ALA A 161 -17.97 -40.52 -0.65
CA ALA A 161 -19.33 -40.78 -1.13
C ALA A 161 -19.71 -39.96 -2.38
N MET A 162 -19.22 -38.72 -2.50
CA MET A 162 -19.44 -37.84 -3.65
C MET A 162 -18.58 -38.20 -4.87
N GLY A 163 -17.34 -38.67 -4.63
CA GLY A 163 -16.44 -39.14 -5.69
C GLY A 163 -16.94 -40.43 -6.34
N VAL A 164 -17.47 -41.36 -5.53
CA VAL A 164 -18.11 -42.59 -6.02
C VAL A 164 -19.41 -42.28 -6.80
N ALA A 165 -20.14 -41.23 -6.42
CA ALA A 165 -21.33 -40.77 -7.13
C ALA A 165 -21.03 -39.96 -8.41
N GLY A 166 -19.76 -39.67 -8.70
CA GLY A 166 -19.38 -38.86 -9.86
C GLY A 166 -19.76 -37.38 -9.74
N VAL A 167 -20.05 -36.89 -8.52
CA VAL A 167 -20.55 -35.54 -8.31
C VAL A 167 -19.40 -34.57 -7.96
N PRO A 168 -19.20 -33.48 -8.71
CA PRO A 168 -18.19 -32.48 -8.38
C PRO A 168 -18.54 -31.74 -7.10
N GLN A 169 -17.53 -31.46 -6.25
CA GLN A 169 -17.73 -30.82 -4.95
C GLN A 169 -17.20 -29.38 -4.96
N PRO A 170 -18.09 -28.36 -5.01
CA PRO A 170 -17.69 -26.98 -4.91
C PRO A 170 -17.20 -26.63 -3.49
N LYS A 171 -16.13 -25.84 -3.40
CA LYS A 171 -15.55 -25.36 -2.14
C LYS A 171 -15.46 -23.83 -2.11
N PRO A 172 -15.99 -23.19 -1.06
CA PRO A 172 -15.99 -21.74 -0.97
C PRO A 172 -14.61 -21.16 -0.70
N GLY A 173 -14.25 -20.11 -1.44
CA GLY A 173 -13.08 -19.28 -1.17
C GLY A 173 -13.31 -18.23 -0.08
N ALA A 174 -12.30 -17.41 0.16
CA ALA A 174 -12.38 -16.26 1.06
C ALA A 174 -13.46 -15.25 0.63
N VAL A 175 -13.65 -15.03 -0.68
CA VAL A 175 -14.68 -14.13 -1.22
C VAL A 175 -16.09 -14.54 -0.78
N THR A 176 -16.42 -15.83 -0.83
CA THR A 176 -17.71 -16.36 -0.38
C THR A 176 -17.83 -16.31 1.15
N LYS A 177 -16.73 -16.57 1.88
CA LYS A 177 -16.71 -16.46 3.35
C LYS A 177 -16.92 -15.01 3.83
N ALA A 178 -16.53 -14.03 3.02
CA ALA A 178 -16.69 -12.61 3.28
C ALA A 178 -18.09 -12.06 2.93
N HIS A 179 -18.97 -12.87 2.33
CA HIS A 179 -20.32 -12.43 1.93
C HIS A 179 -21.07 -11.77 3.10
N GLY A 180 -21.65 -10.59 2.83
CA GLY A 180 -22.32 -9.73 3.83
C GLY A 180 -21.37 -8.92 4.72
N GLY A 181 -20.06 -8.98 4.49
CA GLY A 181 -19.04 -8.34 5.31
C GLY A 181 -17.87 -7.78 4.50
N ILE A 182 -16.67 -7.87 5.08
CA ILE A 182 -15.44 -7.34 4.51
C ILE A 182 -14.50 -8.49 4.14
N LEU A 183 -13.96 -8.41 2.91
CA LEU A 183 -12.77 -9.16 2.52
C LEU A 183 -11.57 -8.22 2.66
N PHE A 184 -10.69 -8.50 3.61
CA PHE A 184 -9.44 -7.78 3.77
C PHE A 184 -8.31 -8.56 3.08
N LEU A 185 -7.59 -7.90 2.17
CA LEU A 185 -6.44 -8.47 1.47
C LEU A 185 -5.19 -7.68 1.83
N ASP A 186 -4.31 -8.26 2.65
CA ASP A 186 -3.00 -7.68 2.92
C ASP A 186 -2.06 -7.91 1.73
N GLU A 187 -1.19 -6.93 1.47
CA GLU A 187 -0.29 -6.88 0.32
C GLU A 187 -0.98 -7.20 -1.03
N ILE A 188 -2.15 -6.60 -1.29
CA ILE A 188 -2.98 -6.87 -2.49
C ILE A 188 -2.23 -6.73 -3.83
N GLY A 189 -1.15 -5.93 -3.86
CA GLY A 189 -0.28 -5.79 -5.03
C GLY A 189 0.50 -7.05 -5.41
N GLU A 190 0.62 -8.03 -4.50
CA GLU A 190 1.32 -9.29 -4.71
C GLU A 190 0.43 -10.38 -5.32
N LEU A 191 -0.88 -10.12 -5.50
CA LEU A 191 -1.78 -11.09 -6.11
C LEU A 191 -1.39 -11.44 -7.54
N HIS A 192 -1.52 -12.72 -7.88
CA HIS A 192 -1.31 -13.18 -9.25
C HIS A 192 -2.31 -12.52 -10.21
N PRO A 193 -1.92 -12.09 -11.43
CA PRO A 193 -2.81 -11.38 -12.37
C PRO A 193 -4.12 -12.11 -12.68
N ILE A 194 -4.10 -13.45 -12.76
CA ILE A 194 -5.30 -14.26 -12.99
C ILE A 194 -6.25 -14.19 -11.79
N GLN A 195 -5.74 -14.26 -10.55
CA GLN A 195 -6.56 -14.11 -9.35
C GLN A 195 -7.15 -12.70 -9.26
N MET A 196 -6.37 -11.68 -9.63
CA MET A 196 -6.85 -10.31 -9.71
C MET A 196 -8.04 -10.18 -10.68
N ASN A 197 -7.93 -10.74 -11.88
CA ASN A 197 -9.00 -10.70 -12.88
C ASN A 197 -10.27 -11.45 -12.40
N LYS A 198 -10.10 -12.61 -11.75
CA LYS A 198 -11.22 -13.34 -11.14
C LYS A 198 -11.87 -12.52 -10.02
N LEU A 199 -11.06 -11.88 -9.16
CA LEU A 199 -11.55 -11.02 -8.08
C LEU A 199 -12.36 -9.85 -8.64
N LEU A 200 -11.87 -9.17 -9.69
CA LEU A 200 -12.58 -8.08 -10.35
C LEU A 200 -13.96 -8.52 -10.85
N LYS A 201 -14.05 -9.69 -11.49
CA LYS A 201 -15.33 -10.25 -11.92
C LYS A 201 -16.26 -10.54 -10.74
N VAL A 202 -15.73 -11.06 -9.63
CA VAL A 202 -16.53 -11.29 -8.40
C VAL A 202 -17.03 -9.98 -7.79
N LEU A 203 -16.25 -8.89 -7.83
CA LEU A 203 -16.70 -7.57 -7.36
C LEU A 203 -17.89 -7.03 -8.18
N GLU A 204 -17.93 -7.35 -9.48
CA GLU A 204 -19.02 -6.97 -10.38
C GLU A 204 -20.25 -7.85 -10.20
N ASP A 205 -20.06 -9.17 -10.30
CA ASP A 205 -21.15 -10.14 -10.29
C ASP A 205 -21.72 -10.35 -8.88
N ARG A 206 -20.94 -10.05 -7.84
CA ARG A 206 -21.23 -10.31 -6.40
C ARG A 206 -21.48 -11.78 -6.08
N LYS A 207 -20.93 -12.66 -6.90
CA LYS A 207 -20.99 -14.11 -6.76
C LYS A 207 -19.80 -14.76 -7.44
N VAL A 208 -19.51 -16.00 -7.04
CA VAL A 208 -18.48 -16.84 -7.67
C VAL A 208 -19.17 -17.87 -8.55
N LEU A 209 -18.88 -17.81 -9.84
CA LEU A 209 -19.23 -18.88 -10.77
C LEU A 209 -18.09 -19.89 -10.78
N LEU A 210 -18.43 -21.14 -10.46
CA LEU A 210 -17.52 -22.27 -10.48
C LEU A 210 -17.80 -23.11 -11.73
N GLU A 211 -16.76 -23.71 -12.28
CA GLU A 211 -16.85 -24.54 -13.49
C GLU A 211 -16.26 -25.92 -13.21
N SER A 212 -16.83 -26.95 -13.81
CA SER A 212 -16.35 -28.32 -13.76
C SER A 212 -16.76 -29.06 -15.03
N ALA A 213 -15.83 -29.82 -15.60
CA ALA A 213 -16.12 -30.67 -16.75
C ALA A 213 -17.02 -31.87 -16.39
N TYR A 214 -17.20 -32.16 -15.09
CA TYR A 214 -17.99 -33.27 -14.59
C TYR A 214 -19.39 -32.85 -14.13
N TYR A 215 -19.73 -31.56 -14.24
CA TYR A 215 -21.06 -31.07 -13.90
C TYR A 215 -21.98 -31.13 -15.13
N ASN A 216 -23.15 -31.74 -14.97
CA ASN A 216 -24.24 -31.71 -15.94
C ASN A 216 -25.52 -31.22 -15.26
N SER A 217 -26.19 -30.21 -15.83
CA SER A 217 -27.45 -29.67 -15.31
C SER A 217 -28.63 -30.65 -15.36
N GLU A 218 -28.55 -31.69 -16.19
CA GLU A 218 -29.61 -32.70 -16.36
C GLU A 218 -29.40 -33.95 -15.48
N ASP A 219 -28.27 -34.06 -14.77
CA ASP A 219 -27.96 -35.23 -13.95
C ASP A 219 -28.78 -35.25 -12.65
N SER A 220 -29.78 -36.12 -12.58
CA SER A 220 -30.62 -36.31 -11.40
C SER A 220 -29.89 -36.85 -10.15
N ASN A 221 -28.68 -37.38 -10.28
CA ASN A 221 -27.89 -37.86 -9.14
C ASN A 221 -27.18 -36.71 -8.40
N THR A 222 -27.03 -35.56 -9.04
CA THR A 222 -26.40 -34.39 -8.44
C THR A 222 -27.37 -33.71 -7.47
N PRO A 223 -26.98 -33.45 -6.21
CA PRO A 223 -27.84 -32.77 -5.25
C PRO A 223 -28.29 -31.39 -5.72
N ALA A 224 -29.54 -31.02 -5.42
CA ALA A 224 -30.13 -29.75 -5.83
C ALA A 224 -29.30 -28.51 -5.41
N TYR A 225 -28.67 -28.53 -4.23
CA TYR A 225 -27.81 -27.42 -3.79
C TYR A 225 -26.53 -27.29 -4.63
N ILE A 226 -26.03 -28.38 -5.22
CA ILE A 226 -24.88 -28.33 -6.13
C ILE A 226 -25.30 -27.75 -7.47
N HIS A 227 -26.47 -28.14 -7.98
CA HIS A 227 -27.05 -27.50 -9.17
C HIS A 227 -27.21 -25.99 -8.98
N ASP A 228 -27.77 -25.57 -7.85
CA ASP A 228 -27.93 -24.15 -7.52
C ASP A 228 -26.56 -23.42 -7.51
N ILE A 229 -25.52 -24.02 -6.92
CA ILE A 229 -24.18 -23.42 -6.90
C ILE A 229 -23.61 -23.26 -8.32
N PHE A 230 -23.72 -24.26 -9.20
CA PHE A 230 -23.17 -24.16 -10.56
C PHE A 230 -24.01 -23.26 -11.48
N GLN A 231 -25.33 -23.20 -11.30
CA GLN A 231 -26.22 -22.37 -12.12
C GLN A 231 -26.26 -20.91 -11.64
N ASN A 232 -26.39 -20.71 -10.34
CA ASN A 232 -26.60 -19.40 -9.74
C ASN A 232 -25.34 -18.81 -9.12
N GLY A 233 -24.31 -19.61 -8.83
CA GLY A 233 -23.05 -19.18 -8.22
C GLY A 233 -23.07 -19.18 -6.70
N LEU A 234 -21.90 -19.21 -6.07
CA LEU A 234 -21.78 -18.99 -4.63
C LEU A 234 -21.92 -17.49 -4.31
N PRO A 235 -22.75 -17.08 -3.34
CA PRO A 235 -22.88 -15.68 -2.94
C PRO A 235 -21.54 -15.08 -2.49
N ALA A 236 -21.21 -13.90 -2.99
CA ALA A 236 -19.97 -13.19 -2.68
C ALA A 236 -20.13 -11.66 -2.75
N ASP A 237 -21.26 -11.14 -2.27
CA ASP A 237 -21.44 -9.70 -2.05
C ASP A 237 -20.69 -9.28 -0.78
N PHE A 238 -19.51 -8.68 -0.93
CA PHE A 238 -18.67 -8.19 0.17
C PHE A 238 -18.07 -6.84 -0.20
N ARG A 239 -17.51 -6.13 0.78
CA ARG A 239 -16.68 -4.95 0.52
C ARG A 239 -15.21 -5.30 0.65
N LEU A 240 -14.49 -5.17 -0.46
CA LEU A 240 -13.04 -5.30 -0.49
C LEU A 240 -12.37 -4.14 0.26
N VAL A 241 -11.44 -4.47 1.15
CA VAL A 241 -10.43 -3.57 1.68
C VAL A 241 -9.06 -4.18 1.40
N GLY A 242 -8.38 -3.70 0.36
CA GLY A 242 -7.00 -4.07 0.06
C GLY A 242 -6.03 -3.20 0.85
N ALA A 243 -4.92 -3.75 1.32
CA ALA A 243 -3.81 -3.00 1.88
C ALA A 243 -2.54 -3.28 1.08
N THR A 244 -1.68 -2.28 0.88
CA THR A 244 -0.43 -2.44 0.13
C THR A 244 0.64 -1.48 0.58
N THR A 245 1.89 -1.89 0.42
CA THR A 245 3.09 -1.04 0.54
C THR A 245 3.59 -0.51 -0.82
N ARG A 246 3.08 -1.07 -1.93
CA ARG A 246 3.41 -0.66 -3.29
C ARG A 246 2.83 0.71 -3.65
N SER A 247 3.44 1.35 -4.64
CA SER A 247 2.96 2.62 -5.20
C SER A 247 1.72 2.41 -6.07
N PRO A 248 0.85 3.43 -6.25
CA PRO A 248 -0.36 3.31 -7.07
C PRO A 248 -0.10 2.88 -8.51
N ASP A 249 1.05 3.23 -9.09
CA ASP A 249 1.41 2.87 -10.47
C ASP A 249 1.78 1.38 -10.63
N GLU A 250 2.10 0.71 -9.53
CA GLU A 250 2.41 -0.73 -9.50
C GLU A 250 1.15 -1.59 -9.31
N ILE A 251 0.00 -0.96 -9.03
CA ILE A 251 -1.28 -1.64 -8.87
C ILE A 251 -2.08 -1.55 -10.17
N SER A 252 -2.72 -2.66 -10.55
CA SER A 252 -3.56 -2.73 -11.76
C SER A 252 -4.56 -1.56 -11.85
N PRO A 253 -4.58 -0.79 -12.95
CA PRO A 253 -5.55 0.28 -13.17
C PRO A 253 -7.02 -0.20 -13.10
N ALA A 254 -7.27 -1.47 -13.47
CA ALA A 254 -8.60 -2.08 -13.38
C ALA A 254 -9.09 -2.23 -11.93
N LEU A 255 -8.19 -2.52 -10.99
CA LEU A 255 -8.53 -2.57 -9.57
C LEU A 255 -8.69 -1.16 -9.00
N ARG A 256 -7.77 -0.25 -9.33
CA ARG A 256 -7.80 1.14 -8.85
C ARG A 256 -9.07 1.87 -9.26
N SER A 257 -9.50 1.72 -10.50
CA SER A 257 -10.75 2.34 -11.00
C SER A 257 -12.02 1.88 -10.27
N ARG A 258 -11.99 0.75 -9.54
CA ARG A 258 -13.13 0.22 -8.77
C ARG A 258 -13.03 0.49 -7.26
N CYS A 259 -11.92 1.05 -6.78
CA CYS A 259 -11.66 1.24 -5.37
C CYS A 259 -11.37 2.71 -5.04
N MET A 260 -11.85 3.16 -3.89
CA MET A 260 -11.40 4.42 -3.29
C MET A 260 -9.97 4.22 -2.76
N GLU A 261 -9.05 5.10 -3.15
CA GLU A 261 -7.68 5.10 -2.68
C GLU A 261 -7.54 5.93 -1.40
N ILE A 262 -6.99 5.35 -0.34
CA ILE A 262 -6.76 6.00 0.96
C ILE A 262 -5.30 5.82 1.34
N TYR A 263 -4.65 6.90 1.80
CA TYR A 263 -3.24 6.90 2.15
C TYR A 263 -3.07 7.00 3.67
N PHE A 264 -2.27 6.10 4.23
CA PHE A 264 -1.82 6.10 5.61
C PHE A 264 -0.37 6.57 5.62
N ARG A 265 -0.09 7.59 6.42
CA ARG A 265 1.25 8.18 6.50
C ARG A 265 2.15 7.41 7.47
N PRO A 266 3.49 7.57 7.36
CA PRO A 266 4.41 7.15 8.42
C PRO A 266 4.03 7.71 9.79
N LEU A 267 4.39 6.96 10.84
CA LEU A 267 4.16 7.38 12.23
C LEU A 267 5.25 8.36 12.68
N LEU A 268 4.81 9.44 13.32
CA LEU A 268 5.70 10.45 13.90
C LEU A 268 6.37 9.91 15.17
N PRO A 269 7.52 10.46 15.58
CA PRO A 269 8.24 10.01 16.79
C PRO A 269 7.36 10.02 18.04
N ASP A 270 6.55 11.06 18.21
CA ASP A 270 5.68 11.18 19.38
C ASP A 270 4.49 10.20 19.32
N GLU A 271 4.07 9.80 18.13
CA GLU A 271 3.06 8.76 17.92
C GLU A 271 3.63 7.38 18.24
N ILE A 272 4.88 7.11 17.86
CA ILE A 272 5.62 5.93 18.30
C ILE A 272 5.72 5.92 19.83
N ALA A 273 6.05 7.05 20.46
CA ALA A 273 6.12 7.15 21.91
C ALA A 273 4.79 6.81 22.61
N VAL A 274 3.64 7.20 22.03
CA VAL A 274 2.31 6.79 22.52
C VAL A 274 2.15 5.27 22.44
N ILE A 275 2.40 4.67 21.26
CA ILE A 275 2.30 3.21 21.06
C ILE A 275 3.20 2.46 22.03
N THR A 276 4.42 2.95 22.25
CA THR A 276 5.39 2.37 23.18
C THR A 276 4.88 2.40 24.62
N ARG A 277 4.34 3.53 25.10
CA ARG A 277 3.76 3.62 26.44
C ARG A 277 2.61 2.65 26.63
N ASP A 278 1.71 2.58 25.66
CA ASP A 278 0.56 1.67 25.71
C ASP A 278 1.01 0.20 25.71
N ALA A 279 2.06 -0.13 24.94
CA ALA A 279 2.64 -1.46 24.92
C ALA A 279 3.25 -1.87 26.27
N ILE A 280 4.01 -0.97 26.91
CA ILE A 280 4.60 -1.20 28.24
C ILE A 280 3.50 -1.44 29.28
N GLN A 281 2.46 -0.59 29.29
CA GLN A 281 1.32 -0.73 30.21
C GLN A 281 0.56 -2.04 30.00
N LYS A 282 0.36 -2.48 28.75
CA LYS A 282 -0.32 -3.75 28.43
C LYS A 282 0.46 -4.99 28.88
N ILE A 283 1.77 -4.88 29.12
CA ILE A 283 2.58 -5.95 29.74
C ILE A 283 2.43 -5.94 31.27
N GLY A 284 2.04 -4.81 31.86
CA GLY A 284 1.97 -4.61 33.30
C GLY A 284 3.26 -4.04 33.90
N LEU A 285 4.15 -3.46 33.08
CA LEU A 285 5.36 -2.76 33.54
C LEU A 285 5.08 -1.26 33.69
N GLN A 286 5.88 -0.59 34.53
CA GLN A 286 5.81 0.86 34.67
C GLN A 286 6.43 1.58 33.45
N PRO A 287 5.77 2.61 32.88
CA PRO A 287 6.34 3.39 31.80
C PRO A 287 7.61 4.13 32.23
N SER A 288 8.70 3.90 31.50
CA SER A 288 9.96 4.63 31.67
C SER A 288 10.13 5.64 30.53
N PRO A 289 10.20 6.96 30.82
CA PRO A 289 10.40 7.98 29.79
C PRO A 289 11.68 7.75 28.97
N ASP A 290 12.74 7.27 29.61
CA ASP A 290 14.02 7.02 28.94
C ASP A 290 13.92 5.86 27.96
N ALA A 291 13.30 4.74 28.38
CA ALA A 291 13.05 3.60 27.48
C ALA A 291 12.19 4.01 26.27
N VAL A 292 11.15 4.83 26.50
CA VAL A 292 10.30 5.36 25.43
C VAL A 292 11.09 6.26 24.47
N ASN A 293 11.98 7.10 25.00
CA ASN A 293 12.85 7.95 24.20
C ASN A 293 13.81 7.15 23.32
N ILE A 294 14.38 6.04 23.82
CA ILE A 294 15.21 5.15 23.00
C ILE A 294 14.37 4.51 21.89
N VAL A 295 13.20 3.93 22.19
CA VAL A 295 12.34 3.34 21.14
C VAL A 295 12.01 4.37 20.06
N ARG A 296 11.75 5.62 20.45
CA ARG A 296 11.49 6.73 19.52
C ARG A 296 12.65 7.00 18.55
N GLN A 297 13.89 6.78 18.97
CA GLN A 297 15.08 6.99 18.15
C GLN A 297 15.36 5.86 17.15
N TYR A 298 14.79 4.67 17.35
CA TYR A 298 15.04 3.50 16.50
C TYR A 298 13.81 3.06 15.70
N ALA A 299 12.62 3.03 16.29
CA ALA A 299 11.44 2.50 15.66
C ALA A 299 10.83 3.48 14.63
N THR A 300 10.52 2.95 13.45
CA THR A 300 9.88 3.70 12.36
C THR A 300 8.37 3.45 12.28
N ASN A 301 7.89 2.35 12.85
CA ASN A 301 6.50 1.95 12.84
C ASN A 301 6.06 1.26 14.14
N GLY A 302 4.74 1.09 14.32
CA GLY A 302 4.18 0.54 15.56
C GLY A 302 4.54 -0.93 15.81
N ARG A 303 4.71 -1.71 14.73
CA ARG A 303 5.11 -3.13 14.84
C ARG A 303 6.52 -3.24 15.43
N GLU A 304 7.47 -2.45 14.94
CA GLU A 304 8.83 -2.38 15.48
C GLU A 304 8.84 -1.94 16.93
N ALA A 305 8.12 -0.86 17.27
CA ALA A 305 8.03 -0.35 18.63
C ALA A 305 7.53 -1.43 19.62
N VAL A 306 6.46 -2.15 19.26
CA VAL A 306 5.92 -3.24 20.07
C VAL A 306 6.90 -4.41 20.18
N ASN A 307 7.59 -4.77 19.10
CA ASN A 307 8.58 -5.85 19.12
C ASN A 307 9.78 -5.51 20.01
N MET A 308 10.29 -4.28 19.92
CA MET A 308 11.39 -3.80 20.77
C MET A 308 11.01 -3.90 22.25
N ILE A 309 9.81 -3.42 22.59
CA ILE A 309 9.29 -3.49 23.96
C ILE A 309 9.05 -4.94 24.41
N GLN A 310 8.54 -5.81 23.54
CA GLN A 310 8.33 -7.22 23.89
C GLN A 310 9.65 -7.91 24.25
N LEU A 311 10.74 -7.65 23.51
CA LEU A 311 12.06 -8.20 23.79
C LEU A 311 12.67 -7.61 25.06
N ALA A 312 12.60 -6.28 25.23
CA ALA A 312 13.10 -5.60 26.43
C ALA A 312 12.35 -6.05 27.69
N ALA A 313 11.03 -6.22 27.59
CA ALA A 313 10.22 -6.77 28.69
C ALA A 313 10.57 -8.22 29.00
N GLY A 314 10.91 -9.04 28.00
CA GLY A 314 11.40 -10.40 28.22
C GLY A 314 12.66 -10.42 29.10
N LEU A 315 13.60 -9.50 28.86
CA LEU A 315 14.81 -9.34 29.67
C LEU A 315 14.47 -8.88 31.10
N ALA A 316 13.72 -7.78 31.22
CA ALA A 316 13.35 -7.22 32.52
C ALA A 316 12.58 -8.20 33.41
N LEU A 317 11.61 -8.92 32.84
CA LEU A 317 10.82 -9.91 33.58
C LEU A 317 11.65 -11.13 33.99
N THR A 318 12.63 -11.55 33.17
CA THR A 318 13.56 -12.63 33.52
C THR A 318 14.43 -12.25 34.71
N GLU A 319 14.79 -10.97 34.81
CA GLU A 319 15.54 -10.39 35.93
C GLU A 319 14.65 -9.93 37.11
N GLN A 320 13.35 -10.27 37.08
CA GLN A 320 12.37 -9.90 38.12
C GLN A 320 12.22 -8.38 38.34
N ARG A 321 12.42 -7.58 37.29
CA ARG A 321 12.18 -6.13 37.29
C ARG A 321 10.77 -5.80 36.81
N ASP A 322 10.20 -4.73 37.36
CA ASP A 322 8.87 -4.20 37.03
C ASP A 322 8.92 -2.94 36.14
N THR A 323 10.11 -2.55 35.70
CA THR A 323 10.36 -1.38 34.85
C THR A 323 11.39 -1.68 33.77
N LEU A 324 11.30 -0.93 32.66
CA LEU A 324 12.25 -0.96 31.57
C LEU A 324 13.26 0.18 31.70
N THR A 325 14.53 -0.13 31.50
CA THR A 325 15.60 0.87 31.42
C THR A 325 15.90 1.24 29.98
N ALA A 326 16.59 2.36 29.75
CA ALA A 326 17.11 2.70 28.43
C ALA A 326 18.08 1.63 27.91
N ALA A 327 18.93 1.10 28.80
CA ALA A 327 19.91 0.06 28.47
C ALA A 327 19.26 -1.23 27.95
N ASP A 328 18.10 -1.62 28.49
CA ASP A 328 17.34 -2.78 27.99
C ASP A 328 16.94 -2.59 26.52
N VAL A 329 16.46 -1.39 26.18
CA VAL A 329 15.99 -1.07 24.82
C VAL A 329 17.17 -0.88 23.87
N GLU A 330 18.25 -0.24 24.30
CA GLU A 330 19.48 -0.09 23.53
C GLU A 330 20.11 -1.46 23.22
N TRP A 331 20.11 -2.37 24.19
CA TRP A 331 20.58 -3.74 23.98
C TRP A 331 19.74 -4.45 22.92
N VAL A 332 18.41 -4.28 22.92
CA VAL A 332 17.53 -4.83 21.88
C VAL A 332 17.83 -4.22 20.52
N ALA A 333 18.01 -2.90 20.46
CA ALA A 333 18.34 -2.19 19.22
C ALA A 333 19.67 -2.68 18.63
N GLY A 334 20.72 -2.80 19.46
CA GLY A 334 22.03 -3.32 19.07
C GLY A 334 21.98 -4.79 18.65
N SER A 335 21.30 -5.64 19.43
CA SER A 335 21.17 -7.08 19.14
C SER A 335 20.35 -7.35 17.87
N SER A 336 19.40 -6.47 17.55
CA SER A 336 18.58 -6.54 16.34
C SER A 336 19.18 -5.75 15.17
N GLN A 337 20.37 -5.15 15.35
CA GLN A 337 21.06 -4.30 14.36
C GLN A 337 20.15 -3.20 13.77
N LEU A 338 19.30 -2.61 14.61
CA LEU A 338 18.40 -1.55 14.17
C LEU A 338 19.20 -0.26 13.94
N PRO A 339 19.10 0.35 12.75
CA PRO A 339 19.69 1.67 12.52
C PRO A 339 18.92 2.73 13.30
N LEU A 340 19.60 3.83 13.64
CA LEU A 340 18.92 5.02 14.13
C LEU A 340 17.97 5.54 13.04
N ARG A 341 16.81 6.02 13.47
CA ARG A 341 15.85 6.71 12.65
C ARG A 341 16.46 8.03 12.17
N THR A 342 16.76 8.11 10.88
CA THR A 342 17.25 9.35 10.27
C THR A 342 16.06 10.26 9.96
N GLU A 343 15.92 11.35 10.70
CA GLU A 343 14.97 12.41 10.37
C GLU A 343 15.70 13.54 9.65
N ARG A 344 15.28 13.83 8.42
CA ARG A 344 15.80 14.99 7.71
C ARG A 344 15.18 16.23 8.32
N ARG A 345 16.01 17.02 9.00
CA ARG A 345 15.65 18.31 9.61
C ARG A 345 16.21 19.42 8.75
N ILE A 346 15.59 20.60 8.83
CA ILE A 346 16.21 21.79 8.24
C ILE A 346 17.60 22.02 8.87
N PRO A 347 18.59 22.50 8.10
CA PRO A 347 19.89 22.88 8.63
C PRO A 347 19.78 23.91 9.76
N SER A 348 20.77 24.00 10.63
CA SER A 348 20.74 24.91 11.79
C SER A 348 20.98 26.39 11.43
N ALA A 349 21.59 26.68 10.29
CA ALA A 349 21.92 28.02 9.85
C ALA A 349 21.83 28.18 8.32
N PRO A 350 21.57 29.41 7.82
CA PRO A 350 21.63 29.73 6.39
C PRO A 350 23.01 29.44 5.81
N GLN A 351 23.05 28.89 4.60
CA GLN A 351 24.30 28.51 3.93
C GLN A 351 24.26 28.86 2.44
N VAL A 352 25.44 29.13 1.88
CA VAL A 352 25.62 29.37 0.45
C VAL A 352 25.58 28.03 -0.30
N GLY A 353 24.80 27.98 -1.38
CA GLY A 353 24.68 26.81 -2.23
C GLY A 353 23.87 25.67 -1.64
N LEU A 354 23.29 25.81 -0.45
CA LEU A 354 22.48 24.79 0.20
C LEU A 354 20.99 25.20 0.21
N VAL A 355 20.13 24.37 -0.38
CA VAL A 355 18.69 24.62 -0.46
C VAL A 355 17.90 23.41 -0.04
N ASN A 356 16.82 23.60 0.72
CA ASN A 356 15.88 22.54 1.03
C ASN A 356 14.85 22.38 -0.11
N GLY A 357 15.06 21.37 -0.94
CA GLY A 357 14.05 20.81 -1.83
C GLY A 357 13.04 19.90 -1.09
N LEU A 358 12.03 19.43 -1.81
CA LEU A 358 11.06 18.45 -1.33
C LEU A 358 10.85 17.34 -2.36
N ALA A 359 10.85 16.09 -1.89
CA ALA A 359 10.61 14.91 -2.70
C ALA A 359 9.46 14.07 -2.15
N VAL A 360 8.99 13.12 -2.95
CA VAL A 360 8.05 12.08 -2.53
C VAL A 360 8.68 10.73 -2.85
N TYR A 361 8.56 9.77 -1.95
CA TYR A 361 8.96 8.39 -2.14
C TYR A 361 7.84 7.44 -1.73
N GLY A 362 7.80 6.26 -2.36
CA GLY A 362 6.74 5.28 -2.15
C GLY A 362 5.33 5.87 -2.37
N PRO A 363 4.29 5.28 -1.74
CA PRO A 363 2.92 5.75 -1.88
C PRO A 363 2.65 7.05 -1.11
N GLY A 364 3.11 8.18 -1.64
CA GLY A 364 2.76 9.51 -1.15
C GLY A 364 3.49 9.95 0.12
N MET A 365 4.69 9.44 0.41
CA MET A 365 5.47 9.89 1.58
C MET A 365 6.39 11.04 1.17
N GLY A 366 6.21 12.22 1.75
CA GLY A 366 7.10 13.35 1.52
C GLY A 366 8.41 13.21 2.29
N THR A 367 9.47 13.84 1.78
CA THR A 367 10.74 13.99 2.49
C THR A 367 11.41 15.31 2.15
N LEU A 368 12.15 15.89 3.11
CA LEU A 368 13.04 17.01 2.86
C LEU A 368 14.22 16.53 2.01
N LEU A 369 14.60 17.31 1.02
CA LEU A 369 15.74 17.01 0.17
C LEU A 369 16.74 18.15 0.21
N GLU A 370 17.89 17.94 0.84
CA GLU A 370 18.98 18.90 0.73
C GLU A 370 19.57 18.86 -0.68
N ILE A 371 19.79 20.03 -1.26
CA ILE A 371 20.46 20.22 -2.55
C ILE A 371 21.66 21.10 -2.29
N GLU A 372 22.84 20.54 -2.52
CA GLU A 372 24.13 21.21 -2.34
C GLU A 372 24.69 21.59 -3.71
N VAL A 373 25.15 22.83 -3.84
CA VAL A 373 25.82 23.32 -5.04
C VAL A 373 27.09 24.05 -4.66
N SER A 374 28.21 23.64 -5.27
CA SER A 374 29.43 24.44 -5.27
C SER A 374 29.65 25.07 -6.64
N ALA A 375 30.17 26.30 -6.65
CA ALA A 375 30.55 27.04 -7.84
C ALA A 375 31.96 27.58 -7.66
N ALA A 376 32.89 27.14 -8.51
CA ALA A 376 34.25 27.66 -8.59
C ALA A 376 34.45 28.33 -9.95
N PRO A 377 35.09 29.51 -10.04
CA PRO A 377 35.40 30.11 -11.34
C PRO A 377 36.24 29.15 -12.20
N ALA A 378 35.84 28.97 -13.46
CA ALA A 378 36.58 28.12 -14.39
C ALA A 378 37.93 28.75 -14.73
N LEU A 379 39.01 27.96 -14.63
CA LEU A 379 40.37 28.46 -14.85
C LEU A 379 40.65 28.80 -16.32
N GLU A 380 40.18 27.97 -17.26
CA GLU A 380 40.25 28.23 -18.71
C GLU A 380 39.09 27.54 -19.44
N GLY A 381 38.41 28.25 -20.35
CA GLY A 381 37.37 27.70 -21.21
C GLY A 381 35.98 27.66 -20.56
N LYS A 382 35.16 26.69 -20.98
CA LYS A 382 33.79 26.51 -20.50
C LYS A 382 33.80 25.66 -19.22
N GLY A 383 33.18 26.15 -18.16
CA GLY A 383 33.03 25.47 -16.88
C GLY A 383 32.31 24.13 -17.01
N ARG A 384 32.64 23.20 -16.11
CA ARG A 384 32.12 21.82 -16.09
C ARG A 384 30.93 21.70 -15.15
N LEU A 385 29.89 20.99 -15.59
CA LEU A 385 28.78 20.57 -14.73
C LEU A 385 29.00 19.12 -14.26
N SER A 386 28.93 18.89 -12.95
CA SER A 386 28.86 17.57 -12.31
C SER A 386 27.58 17.44 -11.51
N VAL A 387 26.85 16.33 -11.66
CA VAL A 387 25.64 16.04 -10.89
C VAL A 387 25.76 14.66 -10.24
N THR A 388 25.74 14.63 -8.90
CA THR A 388 25.87 13.40 -8.08
C THR A 388 24.64 13.17 -7.22
N GLY A 389 24.32 11.91 -6.89
CA GLY A 389 23.14 11.55 -6.07
C GLY A 389 21.83 11.43 -6.86
N VAL A 390 21.88 11.46 -8.20
CA VAL A 390 20.73 11.24 -9.10
C VAL A 390 20.85 9.90 -9.82
N VAL A 391 19.73 9.36 -10.28
CA VAL A 391 19.72 8.24 -11.23
C VAL A 391 20.44 8.69 -12.51
N GLU A 392 21.32 7.87 -13.10
CA GLU A 392 21.99 8.23 -14.35
C GLU A 392 21.13 7.93 -15.58
N GLU A 393 20.60 6.71 -15.63
CA GLU A 393 19.69 6.22 -16.66
C GLU A 393 18.55 5.44 -16.02
N GLU A 394 17.34 5.66 -16.52
CA GLU A 394 16.15 4.93 -16.11
C GLU A 394 15.79 3.94 -17.23
N GLU A 395 15.72 2.64 -16.90
CA GLU A 395 15.22 1.62 -17.82
C GLU A 395 13.72 1.44 -17.57
N ILE A 396 12.91 2.03 -18.46
CA ILE A 396 11.46 1.89 -18.42
C ILE A 396 11.12 0.64 -19.23
N GLY A 397 10.76 -0.43 -18.52
CA GLY A 397 10.44 -1.72 -19.12
C GLY A 397 9.29 -2.42 -18.40
N GLY A 398 8.21 -2.66 -19.14
CA GLY A 398 7.13 -3.58 -18.77
C GLY A 398 6.82 -4.47 -19.97
N GLY A 399 7.37 -5.69 -20.02
CA GLY A 399 7.23 -6.62 -21.13
C GLY A 399 8.39 -6.58 -22.14
N SER A 400 8.11 -6.88 -23.42
CA SER A 400 9.09 -7.21 -24.50
C SER A 400 9.97 -6.05 -25.01
N ARG A 401 9.95 -4.88 -24.37
CA ARG A 401 10.71 -3.71 -24.85
C ARG A 401 11.18 -2.86 -23.68
N THR A 402 12.49 -2.69 -23.56
CA THR A 402 13.11 -1.79 -22.58
C THR A 402 13.52 -0.49 -23.26
N ILE A 403 13.11 0.64 -22.68
CA ILE A 403 13.45 1.98 -23.16
C ILE A 403 14.41 2.59 -22.14
N ARG A 404 15.62 2.96 -22.57
CA ARG A 404 16.55 3.73 -21.74
C ARG A 404 16.30 5.21 -21.91
N ARG A 405 16.03 5.90 -20.81
CA ARG A 405 15.81 7.35 -20.78
C ARG A 405 16.88 8.01 -19.89
N LYS A 406 17.37 9.19 -20.29
CA LYS A 406 18.16 10.05 -19.40
C LYS A 406 17.33 10.44 -18.18
N SER A 407 17.95 10.54 -17.00
CA SER A 407 17.26 10.99 -15.79
C SER A 407 16.57 12.35 -15.96
N MET A 408 15.37 12.45 -15.41
CA MET A 408 14.56 13.67 -15.39
C MET A 408 15.21 14.75 -14.53
N ALA A 409 15.93 14.37 -13.47
CA ALA A 409 16.67 15.31 -12.63
C ALA A 409 17.81 15.98 -13.43
N ARG A 410 18.59 15.21 -14.21
CA ARG A 410 19.63 15.78 -15.10
C ARG A 410 19.03 16.70 -16.16
N GLY A 411 17.95 16.28 -16.81
CA GLY A 411 17.22 17.14 -17.77
C GLY A 411 16.71 18.43 -17.13
N SER A 412 16.27 18.37 -15.87
CA SER A 412 15.87 19.56 -15.12
C SER A 412 17.06 20.49 -14.83
N VAL A 413 18.26 20.00 -14.56
CA VAL A 413 19.46 20.86 -14.41
C VAL A 413 19.77 21.59 -15.72
N GLU A 414 19.68 20.91 -16.87
CA GLU A 414 19.88 21.54 -18.18
C GLU A 414 18.85 22.66 -18.46
N ASN A 415 17.58 22.45 -18.08
CA ASN A 415 16.55 23.47 -18.14
C ASN A 415 16.87 24.66 -17.23
N VAL A 416 17.33 24.41 -16.00
CA VAL A 416 17.76 25.46 -15.07
C VAL A 416 18.87 26.32 -15.68
N LEU A 417 19.94 25.70 -16.20
CA LEU A 417 21.05 26.43 -16.82
C LEU A 417 20.58 27.28 -18.00
N THR A 418 19.61 26.78 -18.76
CA THR A 418 19.01 27.51 -19.88
C THR A 418 18.25 28.75 -19.41
N VAL A 419 17.47 28.65 -18.33
CA VAL A 419 16.78 29.80 -17.75
C VAL A 419 17.77 30.80 -17.18
N LEU A 420 18.77 30.36 -16.42
CA LEU A 420 19.77 31.24 -15.81
C LEU A 420 20.56 32.02 -16.86
N ARG A 421 20.94 31.39 -17.99
CA ARG A 421 21.55 32.10 -19.14
C ARG A 421 20.67 33.21 -19.70
N ARG A 422 19.36 32.98 -19.76
CA ARG A 422 18.41 34.00 -20.23
C ARG A 422 18.19 35.11 -19.22
N MET A 423 18.55 34.90 -17.95
CA MET A 423 18.46 35.90 -16.88
C MET A 423 19.78 36.65 -16.67
N ASN A 424 20.64 36.74 -17.71
CA ASN A 424 21.95 37.38 -17.65
C ASN A 424 22.91 36.82 -16.59
N LEU A 425 22.68 35.59 -16.12
CA LEU A 425 23.69 34.85 -15.37
C LEU A 425 24.54 34.07 -16.37
N GLU A 426 25.85 33.95 -16.10
CA GLU A 426 26.78 33.17 -16.93
C GLU A 426 27.27 31.91 -16.20
N PRO A 427 26.40 30.88 -15.97
CA PRO A 427 26.83 29.63 -15.32
C PRO A 427 28.00 28.93 -16.02
N ASP A 428 28.15 29.15 -17.32
CA ASP A 428 29.19 28.53 -18.15
C ASP A 428 30.62 29.02 -17.79
N HIS A 429 30.77 30.06 -16.96
CA HIS A 429 32.05 30.54 -16.43
C HIS A 429 32.45 29.88 -15.10
N TYR A 430 31.68 28.91 -14.61
CA TYR A 430 31.90 28.25 -13.32
C TYR A 430 31.92 26.73 -13.48
N ASP A 431 32.81 26.07 -12.76
CA ASP A 431 32.72 24.65 -12.46
C ASP A 431 31.64 24.46 -11.39
N LEU A 432 30.53 23.82 -11.78
CA LEU A 432 29.36 23.59 -10.95
C LEU A 432 29.29 22.12 -10.54
N HIS A 433 29.18 21.88 -9.24
CA HIS A 433 28.88 20.55 -8.71
C HIS A 433 27.57 20.59 -7.93
N VAL A 434 26.54 19.97 -8.50
CA VAL A 434 25.24 19.76 -7.86
C VAL A 434 25.23 18.37 -7.21
N ASN A 435 25.02 18.32 -5.90
CA ASN A 435 24.99 17.10 -5.12
C ASN A 435 23.64 16.95 -4.40
N PHE A 436 23.10 15.74 -4.43
CA PHE A 436 21.91 15.34 -3.68
C PHE A 436 22.32 14.34 -2.60
N PRO A 437 22.54 14.77 -1.35
CA PRO A 437 22.92 13.87 -0.28
C PRO A 437 21.84 12.81 0.02
N GLY A 438 22.31 11.60 0.29
CA GLY A 438 21.49 10.46 0.69
C GLY A 438 21.60 9.28 -0.25
N GLY A 439 21.64 8.06 0.30
CA GLY A 439 21.87 6.83 -0.46
C GLY A 439 20.73 6.37 -1.37
N THR A 440 19.59 7.08 -1.41
CA THR A 440 18.46 6.76 -2.30
C THR A 440 18.51 7.68 -3.53
N PRO A 441 18.73 7.13 -4.73
CA PRO A 441 18.78 7.92 -5.96
C PRO A 441 17.48 8.69 -6.19
N ILE A 442 17.62 9.94 -6.64
CA ILE A 442 16.49 10.82 -6.91
C ILE A 442 16.27 10.90 -8.41
N ASP A 443 15.02 10.77 -8.82
CA ASP A 443 14.63 11.03 -10.20
C ASP A 443 13.28 11.75 -10.24
N GLY A 444 13.23 12.89 -10.93
CA GLY A 444 12.03 13.71 -11.08
C GLY A 444 12.33 15.20 -11.28
N PRO A 445 11.53 15.92 -12.08
CA PRO A 445 11.78 17.33 -12.41
C PRO A 445 11.39 18.32 -11.29
N SER A 446 10.75 17.84 -10.22
CA SER A 446 10.12 18.69 -9.19
C SER A 446 11.07 19.48 -8.27
N ALA A 447 12.39 19.28 -8.43
CA ALA A 447 13.44 20.04 -7.75
C ALA A 447 14.00 21.20 -8.60
N GLY A 448 13.48 21.42 -9.81
CA GLY A 448 13.98 22.41 -10.77
C GLY A 448 14.18 23.81 -10.18
N VAL A 449 13.17 24.33 -9.48
CA VAL A 449 13.25 25.66 -8.86
C VAL A 449 14.28 25.69 -7.73
N ALA A 450 14.33 24.65 -6.90
CA ALA A 450 15.28 24.57 -5.78
C ALA A 450 16.74 24.51 -6.28
N MET A 451 16.99 23.78 -7.38
CA MET A 451 18.31 23.76 -8.04
C MET A 451 18.68 25.13 -8.61
N ALA A 452 17.73 25.86 -9.21
CA ALA A 452 17.99 27.20 -9.72
C ALA A 452 18.41 28.16 -8.60
N VAL A 453 17.73 28.11 -7.46
CA VAL A 453 18.08 28.89 -6.26
C VAL A 453 19.48 28.51 -5.75
N ALA A 454 19.79 27.21 -5.65
CA ALA A 454 21.08 26.73 -5.15
C ALA A 454 22.25 27.17 -6.06
N ILE A 455 22.08 27.10 -7.38
CA ILE A 455 23.09 27.56 -8.35
C ILE A 455 23.29 29.08 -8.26
N VAL A 456 22.21 29.87 -8.19
CA VAL A 456 22.31 31.33 -8.04
C VAL A 456 23.01 31.68 -6.73
N SER A 457 22.63 31.02 -5.63
CA SER A 457 23.25 31.17 -4.32
C SER A 457 24.76 30.90 -4.37
N ALA A 458 25.16 29.77 -4.97
CA ALA A 458 26.57 29.39 -5.08
C ALA A 458 27.40 30.37 -5.93
N ILE A 459 26.86 30.81 -7.08
CA ILE A 459 27.56 31.75 -7.98
C ILE A 459 27.68 33.14 -7.34
N ARG A 460 26.63 33.62 -6.66
CA ARG A 460 26.61 34.99 -6.09
C ARG A 460 27.15 35.06 -4.67
N GLY A 461 27.41 33.94 -4.02
CA GLY A 461 27.83 33.89 -2.61
C GLY A 461 26.74 34.34 -1.63
N LEU A 462 25.46 34.23 -2.01
CA LEU A 462 24.32 34.67 -1.20
C LEU A 462 23.75 33.50 -0.40
N PRO A 463 23.71 33.54 0.94
CA PRO A 463 23.16 32.44 1.73
C PRO A 463 21.65 32.32 1.53
N VAL A 464 21.14 31.08 1.49
CA VAL A 464 19.69 30.80 1.44
C VAL A 464 19.17 30.55 2.84
N ASP A 465 18.01 31.14 3.16
CA ASP A 465 17.31 30.90 4.43
C ASP A 465 17.02 29.40 4.61
N ASN A 466 17.63 28.81 5.64
CA ASN A 466 17.54 27.40 5.97
C ASN A 466 16.12 26.97 6.41
N THR A 467 15.25 27.91 6.76
CA THR A 467 13.87 27.64 7.19
C THR A 467 12.88 27.56 6.01
N VAL A 468 13.34 27.83 4.79
CA VAL A 468 12.54 27.77 3.57
C VAL A 468 12.73 26.41 2.88
N ALA A 469 11.61 25.78 2.50
CA ALA A 469 11.59 24.61 1.63
C ALA A 469 10.91 24.92 0.29
N ILE A 470 11.38 24.30 -0.80
CA ILE A 470 11.00 24.66 -2.17
C ILE A 470 10.65 23.41 -2.98
N THR A 471 9.55 23.47 -3.73
CA THR A 471 9.27 22.49 -4.79
C THR A 471 8.66 23.17 -6.00
N GLY A 472 8.96 22.65 -7.18
CA GLY A 472 8.47 23.18 -8.44
C GLY A 472 9.33 22.70 -9.58
N GLU A 473 8.68 22.32 -10.69
CA GLU A 473 9.38 22.13 -11.95
C GLU A 473 9.63 23.50 -12.59
N ILE A 474 10.77 23.64 -13.26
CA ILE A 474 11.14 24.87 -13.98
C ILE A 474 10.94 24.68 -15.47
N GLY A 475 10.05 25.48 -16.06
CA GLY A 475 9.96 25.59 -17.51
C GLY A 475 11.10 26.45 -18.08
N ILE A 476 11.54 26.18 -19.30
CA ILE A 476 12.60 26.95 -20.00
C ILE A 476 12.26 28.45 -20.23
N HIS A 477 11.01 28.84 -19.96
CA HIS A 477 10.54 30.23 -19.98
C HIS A 477 10.45 30.86 -18.58
N GLY A 478 11.03 30.25 -17.55
CA GLY A 478 11.04 30.75 -16.16
C GLY A 478 9.74 30.57 -15.38
N ARG A 479 8.75 29.87 -15.93
CA ARG A 479 7.51 29.52 -15.21
C ARG A 479 7.75 28.40 -14.21
N VAL A 480 7.17 28.53 -13.01
CA VAL A 480 7.11 27.47 -12.01
C VAL A 480 5.92 26.57 -12.32
N LYS A 481 6.20 25.29 -12.61
CA LYS A 481 5.23 24.30 -13.09
C LYS A 481 4.75 23.38 -11.95
N PRO A 482 3.51 22.87 -12.02
CA PRO A 482 2.92 22.04 -10.98
C PRO A 482 3.68 20.73 -10.79
N VAL A 483 3.59 20.19 -9.58
CA VAL A 483 4.25 18.95 -9.16
C VAL A 483 3.25 18.00 -8.49
N GLY A 484 3.55 16.70 -8.53
CA GLY A 484 2.78 15.68 -7.81
C GLY A 484 3.07 15.66 -6.30
N GLY A 485 2.09 15.15 -5.53
CA GLY A 485 2.25 14.88 -4.09
C GLY A 485 2.49 16.12 -3.23
N VAL A 486 2.00 17.30 -3.64
CA VAL A 486 2.26 18.56 -2.94
C VAL A 486 1.85 18.54 -1.47
N ILE A 487 0.74 17.89 -1.11
CA ILE A 487 0.29 17.78 0.30
C ILE A 487 1.35 17.06 1.14
N ALA A 488 1.83 15.91 0.68
CA ALA A 488 2.86 15.14 1.37
C ALA A 488 4.19 15.91 1.47
N LYS A 489 4.55 16.67 0.43
CA LYS A 489 5.74 17.54 0.44
C LYS A 489 5.62 18.67 1.47
N VAL A 490 4.48 19.36 1.53
CA VAL A 490 4.23 20.41 2.52
C VAL A 490 4.25 19.83 3.94
N GLU A 491 3.63 18.67 4.16
CA GLU A 491 3.67 17.99 5.45
C GLU A 491 5.12 17.62 5.85
N ALA A 492 5.91 17.09 4.92
CA ALA A 492 7.32 16.77 5.17
C ALA A 492 8.15 18.01 5.51
N ALA A 493 7.91 19.14 4.83
CA ALA A 493 8.56 20.40 5.16
C ALA A 493 8.22 20.86 6.58
N PHE A 494 6.94 20.78 6.96
CA PHE A 494 6.48 21.09 8.30
C PHE A 494 7.16 20.23 9.35
N GLN A 495 7.17 18.91 9.14
CA GLN A 495 7.78 17.94 10.04
C GLN A 495 9.30 18.14 10.15
N ALA A 496 9.96 18.56 9.07
CA ALA A 496 11.39 18.87 9.09
C ALA A 496 11.72 20.17 9.85
N GLY A 497 10.72 20.99 10.18
CA GLY A 497 10.88 22.24 10.91
C GLY A 497 10.90 23.50 10.03
N ALA A 498 10.58 23.40 8.74
CA ALA A 498 10.48 24.56 7.87
C ALA A 498 9.36 25.51 8.35
N THR A 499 9.58 26.82 8.21
CA THR A 499 8.57 27.85 8.53
C THR A 499 7.90 28.40 7.27
N THR A 500 8.53 28.24 6.11
CA THR A 500 8.03 28.73 4.83
C THR A 500 8.18 27.64 3.76
N VAL A 501 7.15 27.41 2.94
CA VAL A 501 7.22 26.48 1.80
C VAL A 501 6.80 27.19 0.53
N LEU A 502 7.68 27.18 -0.47
CA LEU A 502 7.39 27.72 -1.80
C LEU A 502 6.88 26.60 -2.71
N ILE A 503 5.67 26.76 -3.24
CA ILE A 503 5.03 25.78 -4.12
C ILE A 503 4.57 26.43 -5.43
N PRO A 504 4.36 25.66 -6.51
CA PRO A 504 3.77 26.19 -7.73
C PRO A 504 2.38 26.75 -7.46
N LYS A 505 2.06 27.91 -8.04
CA LYS A 505 0.74 28.56 -7.91
C LYS A 505 -0.41 27.64 -8.32
N GLU A 506 -0.22 26.81 -9.35
CA GLU A 506 -1.21 25.83 -9.81
C GLU A 506 -1.47 24.69 -8.80
N ASN A 507 -0.54 24.43 -7.86
CA ASN A 507 -0.75 23.46 -6.78
C ASN A 507 -1.41 24.06 -5.53
N TRP A 508 -1.63 25.38 -5.49
CA TRP A 508 -2.22 26.05 -4.33
C TRP A 508 -3.64 25.56 -4.05
N GLN A 509 -3.93 25.30 -2.78
CA GLN A 509 -5.22 24.82 -2.30
C GLN A 509 -5.61 25.56 -1.01
N SER A 510 -6.90 25.72 -0.76
CA SER A 510 -7.41 26.42 0.42
C SER A 510 -6.94 25.80 1.75
N LEU A 511 -6.68 24.48 1.76
CA LEU A 511 -6.16 23.77 2.92
C LEU A 511 -4.79 24.30 3.40
N PHE A 512 -4.04 25.02 2.55
CA PHE A 512 -2.74 25.58 2.90
C PHE A 512 -2.82 26.97 3.56
N ALA A 513 -3.97 27.63 3.57
CA ALA A 513 -4.11 29.00 4.06
C ALA A 513 -3.86 29.13 5.57
N ASP A 514 -4.30 28.13 6.34
CA ASP A 514 -4.35 28.21 7.82
C ASP A 514 -3.38 27.24 8.52
N LEU A 515 -2.26 26.89 7.87
CA LEU A 515 -1.28 25.92 8.40
C LEU A 515 -0.26 26.50 9.40
N ALA A 516 -0.67 27.45 10.26
CA ALA A 516 0.23 28.04 11.24
C ALA A 516 0.91 26.97 12.14
N PRO A 517 2.23 27.05 12.40
CA PRO A 517 3.15 28.15 12.08
C PRO A 517 3.75 28.14 10.66
N LEU A 518 3.41 27.17 9.81
CA LEU A 518 3.92 27.07 8.44
C LEU A 518 3.21 28.04 7.49
N ARG A 519 3.98 28.82 6.74
CA ARG A 519 3.48 29.64 5.63
C ARG A 519 3.75 28.95 4.31
N VAL A 520 2.71 28.57 3.60
CA VAL A 520 2.85 28.08 2.22
C VAL A 520 2.66 29.27 1.30
N LEU A 521 3.55 29.48 0.33
CA LEU A 521 3.51 30.62 -0.60
C LEU A 521 3.45 30.11 -2.05
N PRO A 522 2.43 30.52 -2.83
CA PRO A 522 2.33 30.17 -4.24
C PRO A 522 3.28 31.02 -5.09
N MET A 523 4.03 30.38 -5.98
CA MET A 523 4.98 31.01 -6.90
C MET A 523 4.61 30.71 -8.34
N GLU A 524 4.59 31.74 -9.19
CA GLU A 524 4.24 31.63 -10.61
C GLU A 524 5.49 31.63 -11.51
N THR A 525 6.53 32.36 -11.10
CA THR A 525 7.80 32.44 -11.85
C THR A 525 9.03 32.31 -10.95
N VAL A 526 10.16 31.96 -11.55
CA VAL A 526 11.44 31.79 -10.83
C VAL A 526 11.98 33.14 -10.33
N GLU A 527 11.68 34.24 -11.03
CA GLU A 527 11.98 35.60 -10.58
C GLU A 527 11.31 35.93 -9.25
N GLU A 528 10.03 35.55 -9.08
CA GLU A 528 9.31 35.76 -7.82
C GLU A 528 9.99 35.03 -6.67
N VAL A 529 10.49 33.81 -6.94
CA VAL A 529 11.26 33.01 -5.98
C VAL A 529 12.57 33.69 -5.62
N PHE A 530 13.34 34.17 -6.60
CA PHE A 530 14.61 34.86 -6.34
C PHE A 530 14.41 36.16 -5.58
N LEU A 531 13.41 36.96 -5.97
CA LEU A 531 13.06 38.20 -5.28
C LEU A 531 12.64 37.95 -3.84
N HIS A 532 11.90 36.87 -3.59
CA HIS A 532 11.49 36.49 -2.23
C HIS A 532 12.68 36.09 -1.34
N LEU A 533 13.65 35.36 -1.90
CA LEU A 533 14.77 34.80 -1.13
C LEU A 533 15.95 35.75 -0.98
N PHE A 534 16.29 36.51 -2.02
CA PHE A 534 17.49 37.34 -2.08
C PHE A 534 17.20 38.84 -2.17
N GLY A 535 15.93 39.25 -2.30
CA GLY A 535 15.56 40.66 -2.37
C GLY A 535 16.18 41.38 -3.59
N ALA A 536 16.61 42.63 -3.37
CA ALA A 536 17.16 43.48 -4.43
C ALA A 536 18.54 43.03 -4.94
N ASP A 537 19.25 42.15 -4.22
CA ASP A 537 20.59 41.67 -4.58
C ASP A 537 20.58 40.75 -5.82
N THR A 538 19.41 40.43 -6.35
CA THR A 538 19.21 39.69 -7.62
C THR A 538 18.42 40.49 -8.66
N ALA A 539 18.33 41.81 -8.52
CA ALA A 539 17.55 42.66 -9.44
C ALA A 539 18.06 42.64 -10.90
N ASP A 540 19.32 42.23 -11.12
CA ASP A 540 19.95 42.01 -12.43
C ASP A 540 19.66 40.62 -13.04
N VAL A 541 19.23 39.65 -12.22
CA VAL A 541 18.84 38.30 -12.65
C VAL A 541 17.35 38.26 -13.01
N ARG A 542 17.00 38.85 -14.16
CA ARG A 542 15.61 38.90 -14.67
C ARG A 542 15.54 38.37 -16.08
N LEU A 543 14.47 37.63 -16.41
CA LEU A 543 14.20 37.33 -17.81
C LEU A 543 13.99 38.65 -18.60
N PRO A 544 14.45 38.71 -19.86
CA PRO A 544 14.19 39.86 -20.71
C PRO A 544 12.68 40.03 -20.87
N ALA A 545 12.21 41.27 -20.74
CA ALA A 545 10.82 41.61 -21.00
C ALA A 545 10.45 41.10 -22.39
N VAL A 546 9.45 40.21 -22.46
CA VAL A 546 8.90 39.79 -23.76
C VAL A 546 8.30 41.04 -24.39
N SER A 547 8.93 41.56 -25.43
CA SER A 547 8.38 42.63 -26.26
C SER A 547 7.02 42.17 -26.77
N GLY A 548 5.96 42.72 -26.18
CA GLY A 548 4.58 42.47 -26.56
C GLY A 548 4.25 43.14 -27.89
N GLU A 549 4.79 42.62 -28.98
CA GLU A 549 4.26 42.83 -30.33
C GLU A 549 4.30 41.48 -31.05
N LEU A 550 3.23 41.16 -31.77
CA LEU A 550 2.94 39.90 -32.47
C LEU A 550 2.26 38.81 -31.63
N PHE A 551 1.02 39.04 -31.21
CA PHE A 551 -0.08 38.05 -31.34
C PHE A 551 -1.43 38.77 -31.14
N SER A 552 -1.84 39.61 -32.11
CA SER A 552 -3.22 40.14 -32.19
C SER A 552 -4.01 39.57 -33.38
N ALA A 553 -3.66 38.38 -33.88
CA ALA A 553 -4.35 37.78 -35.02
C ALA A 553 -4.50 36.26 -34.86
N ALA A 554 -5.33 35.83 -33.90
CA ALA A 554 -5.79 34.44 -33.84
C ALA A 554 -7.17 34.27 -33.16
N SER A 555 -8.05 35.28 -33.25
CA SER A 555 -9.42 35.19 -32.72
C SER A 555 -10.51 35.03 -33.80
N SER A 556 -10.14 34.74 -35.05
CA SER A 556 -11.10 34.66 -36.17
C SER A 556 -11.28 33.27 -36.79
N LEU A 557 -10.65 32.21 -36.27
CA LEU A 557 -10.69 30.86 -36.88
C LEU A 557 -11.57 29.83 -36.14
N LEU A 558 -12.34 30.23 -35.13
CA LEU A 558 -13.25 29.33 -34.38
C LEU A 558 -14.73 29.73 -34.47
N LYS A 559 -15.13 30.37 -35.58
CA LYS A 559 -16.55 30.59 -35.95
C LYS A 559 -16.78 30.27 -37.42
N ALA A 560 -16.66 29.01 -37.77
CA ALA A 560 -17.33 28.42 -38.91
C ALA A 560 -17.56 26.94 -38.56
N ASP A 561 -18.72 26.42 -38.94
CA ASP A 561 -19.21 25.05 -38.72
C ASP A 561 -20.10 24.83 -37.48
N ALA A 562 -21.21 25.57 -37.45
CA ALA A 562 -22.43 25.13 -36.78
C ALA A 562 -23.68 25.72 -37.47
N SER A 563 -23.92 25.40 -38.75
CA SER A 563 -25.26 25.49 -39.35
C SER A 563 -25.28 24.96 -40.79
N SER A 564 -25.64 23.69 -40.96
CA SER A 564 -26.62 23.26 -41.98
C SER A 564 -26.65 21.73 -42.01
N GLU A 565 -27.72 21.15 -41.50
CA GLU A 565 -28.48 20.09 -42.20
C GLU A 565 -29.68 19.66 -41.35
N SER A 566 -30.88 20.00 -41.82
CA SER A 566 -32.06 19.15 -41.70
C SER A 566 -32.97 19.40 -42.90
N PRO A 567 -33.78 18.41 -43.30
CA PRO A 567 -33.95 18.02 -44.70
C PRO A 567 -35.28 18.47 -45.30
N GLN A 568 -35.38 18.51 -46.64
CA GLN A 568 -36.62 18.24 -47.36
C GLN A 568 -36.42 18.05 -48.87
N ALA A 569 -37.21 17.11 -49.41
CA ALA A 569 -37.41 16.67 -50.80
C ALA A 569 -36.47 15.56 -51.32
#